data_AF-A0A557WMD2-F1
#
_entry.id   AF-A0A557WMD2-F1
#
_cell.length_a   1.000
_cell.length_b   1.000
_cell.length_c   1.000
_cell.angle_alpha   90.00
_cell.angle_beta   90.00
_cell.angle_gamma   90.00
#
_symmetry.space_group_name_H-M   'P 1'
#
loop_
_entity.id
_entity.type
_entity.pdbx_description
1 polymer ?
#
loop_
_entity_poly.entity_id
_entity_poly.type
_entity_poly.pdbx_seq_one_letter_code
_entity_poly.pdbx_strand_id
1 'polypeptide(L)'
;IGAGTGGSSALYGMVCERFFAQDFTPRQNFRDPGDSTVPEAWPITYEQLSPWYAQAEKLLGVRGAPDPLRPEAAHVNLPAAPPFSADNQPLVNYLTGRGLHPYHLPMACDYTDGCATCQTYLCDRSCKNDAARNGVLPAVTEHGAHLLTQCRVLR
;
A
#
# COMPACT_ATOMS: atom_id res chain seq x y z
N ILE A 1 12.82 11.67 -6.24
CA ILE A 1 12.54 10.62 -5.23
C ILE A 1 12.54 9.28 -5.96
N GLY A 2 13.21 8.26 -5.40
CA GLY A 2 13.17 6.90 -5.95
C GLY A 2 14.17 6.58 -7.07
N ALA A 3 15.37 7.13 -7.02
CA ALA A 3 16.47 6.65 -7.86
C ALA A 3 17.17 5.50 -7.13
N GLY A 4 17.00 4.27 -7.62
CA GLY A 4 17.52 3.05 -7.00
C GLY A 4 16.66 1.84 -7.32
N THR A 5 17.10 0.64 -6.94
CA THR A 5 16.42 -0.62 -7.27
C THR A 5 15.00 -0.73 -6.71
N GLY A 6 14.70 -0.04 -5.60
CA GLY A 6 13.36 -0.04 -4.99
C GLY A 6 12.46 1.09 -5.48
N GLY A 7 12.96 1.95 -6.37
CA GLY A 7 12.24 3.13 -6.80
C GLY A 7 11.80 3.99 -5.60
N SER A 8 10.64 4.63 -5.72
CA SER A 8 10.05 5.43 -4.64
C SER A 8 9.60 4.59 -3.43
N SER A 9 9.33 3.29 -3.61
CA SER A 9 8.92 2.41 -2.51
C SER A 9 10.00 2.23 -1.44
N ALA A 10 11.27 2.47 -1.77
CA ALA A 10 12.34 2.49 -0.76
C ALA A 10 12.13 3.59 0.31
N LEU A 11 11.34 4.63 0.01
CA LEU A 11 11.13 5.81 0.88
C LEU A 11 9.66 6.04 1.27
N TYR A 12 8.71 5.27 0.72
CA TYR A 12 7.27 5.46 0.96
C TYR A 12 6.86 5.22 2.42
N GLY A 13 5.60 5.49 2.77
CA GLY A 13 5.06 5.21 4.12
C GLY A 13 4.61 3.77 4.35
N MET A 14 4.90 2.83 3.44
CA MET A 14 4.44 1.42 3.46
C MET A 14 2.94 1.19 3.31
N VAL A 15 2.12 2.24 3.18
CA VAL A 15 0.68 2.10 3.01
C VAL A 15 0.33 1.47 1.67
N CYS A 16 -0.49 0.42 1.70
CA CYS A 16 -0.92 -0.40 0.56
C CYS A 16 -2.44 -0.45 0.47
N GLU A 17 -3.08 0.71 0.36
CA GLU A 17 -4.53 0.81 0.17
C GLU A 17 -4.97 0.24 -1.18
N ARG A 18 -6.08 -0.49 -1.17
CA ARG A 18 -6.81 -0.81 -2.40
C ARG A 18 -7.61 0.40 -2.84
N PHE A 19 -7.77 0.59 -4.14
CA PHE A 19 -8.81 1.48 -4.65
C PHE A 19 -10.21 1.02 -4.20
N PHE A 20 -11.14 1.95 -4.08
CA PHE A 20 -12.56 1.66 -3.90
C PHE A 20 -13.15 1.15 -5.21
N ALA A 21 -14.23 0.36 -5.13
CA ALA A 21 -14.89 -0.13 -6.34
C ALA A 21 -15.35 1.02 -7.26
N GLN A 22 -15.85 2.11 -6.65
CA GLN A 22 -16.27 3.32 -7.36
C GLN A 22 -15.13 4.09 -8.06
N ASP A 23 -13.86 3.87 -7.68
CA ASP A 23 -12.72 4.51 -8.35
C ASP A 23 -12.51 3.97 -9.77
N PHE A 24 -13.09 2.79 -10.07
CA PHE A 24 -13.09 2.18 -11.40
C PHE A 24 -14.15 2.78 -12.34
N THR A 25 -15.07 3.60 -11.83
CA THR A 25 -16.07 4.36 -12.62
C THR A 25 -16.06 5.84 -12.21
N PRO A 26 -14.92 6.55 -12.33
CA PRO A 26 -14.69 7.80 -11.60
C PRO A 26 -15.53 8.97 -12.13
N ARG A 27 -15.94 8.98 -13.41
CA ARG A 27 -16.69 10.10 -14.00
C ARG A 27 -17.93 10.47 -13.22
N GLN A 28 -18.68 9.48 -12.72
CA GLN A 28 -19.96 9.72 -12.04
C GLN A 28 -19.82 10.63 -10.80
N ASN A 29 -18.61 10.76 -10.26
CA ASN A 29 -18.30 11.60 -9.10
C ASN A 29 -18.07 13.08 -9.47
N PHE A 30 -18.03 13.43 -10.77
CA PHE A 30 -17.76 14.78 -11.25
C PHE A 30 -18.93 15.32 -12.08
N ARG A 31 -19.59 16.36 -11.57
CA ARG A 31 -20.71 17.03 -12.28
C ARG A 31 -20.22 17.80 -13.51
N ASP A 32 -19.08 18.47 -13.39
CA ASP A 32 -18.43 19.21 -14.48
C ASP A 32 -16.92 18.94 -14.40
N PRO A 33 -16.38 18.01 -15.21
CA PRO A 33 -14.96 17.67 -15.18
C PRO A 33 -14.09 18.71 -15.91
N GLY A 34 -14.66 19.73 -16.57
CA GLY A 34 -13.91 20.66 -17.40
C GLY A 34 -13.07 19.95 -18.47
N ASP A 35 -11.80 20.34 -18.60
CA ASP A 35 -10.84 19.74 -19.55
C ASP A 35 -10.22 18.41 -19.07
N SER A 36 -10.66 17.88 -17.93
CA SER A 36 -10.12 16.63 -17.37
C SER A 36 -10.41 15.43 -18.27
N THR A 37 -9.41 14.57 -18.46
CA THR A 37 -9.54 13.29 -19.18
C THR A 37 -10.01 12.15 -18.28
N VAL A 38 -10.75 12.44 -17.20
CA VAL A 38 -11.27 11.41 -16.29
C VAL A 38 -12.14 10.43 -17.08
N PRO A 39 -11.84 9.12 -17.05
CA PRO A 39 -12.58 8.16 -17.86
C PRO A 39 -13.97 7.91 -17.28
N GLU A 40 -14.91 7.52 -18.14
CA GLU A 40 -16.21 6.99 -17.70
C GLU A 40 -16.01 5.77 -16.79
N ALA A 41 -15.18 4.83 -17.26
CA ALA A 41 -14.77 3.65 -16.51
C ALA A 41 -13.35 3.25 -16.90
N TRP A 42 -12.66 2.60 -15.98
CA TRP A 42 -11.43 1.88 -16.26
C TRP A 42 -11.73 0.67 -17.15
N PRO A 43 -10.76 0.19 -17.95
CA PRO A 43 -10.94 -0.98 -18.81
C PRO A 43 -11.03 -2.31 -18.04
N ILE A 44 -10.94 -2.27 -16.71
CA ILE A 44 -11.05 -3.40 -15.79
C ILE A 44 -11.93 -2.98 -14.60
N THR A 45 -12.59 -3.94 -13.95
CA THR A 45 -13.38 -3.70 -12.74
C THR A 45 -12.58 -3.99 -11.46
N TYR A 46 -13.10 -3.55 -10.32
CA TYR A 46 -12.52 -3.90 -9.01
C TYR A 46 -12.49 -5.41 -8.79
N GLU A 47 -13.55 -6.13 -9.17
CA GLU A 47 -13.65 -7.58 -9.01
C GLU A 47 -12.57 -8.31 -9.82
N GLN A 48 -12.27 -7.81 -11.02
CA GLN A 48 -11.18 -8.35 -11.84
C GLN A 48 -9.80 -8.09 -11.22
N LEU A 49 -9.62 -6.95 -10.55
CA LEU A 49 -8.34 -6.60 -9.91
C LEU A 49 -8.18 -7.20 -8.50
N SER A 50 -9.27 -7.51 -7.79
CA SER A 50 -9.27 -7.97 -6.39
C SER A 50 -8.37 -9.19 -6.13
N PRO A 51 -8.34 -10.24 -6.98
CA PRO A 51 -7.42 -11.36 -6.80
C PRO A 51 -5.94 -10.94 -6.87
N TRP A 52 -5.62 -9.92 -7.66
CA TRP A 52 -4.26 -9.40 -7.79
C TRP A 52 -3.86 -8.52 -6.60
N TYR A 53 -4.80 -7.75 -6.04
CA TYR A 53 -4.57 -7.09 -4.75
C TYR A 53 -4.22 -8.10 -3.66
N ALA A 54 -4.98 -9.20 -3.55
CA ALA A 54 -4.71 -10.23 -2.55
C ALA A 54 -3.33 -10.89 -2.73
N GLN A 55 -2.90 -11.13 -3.98
CA GLN A 55 -1.56 -11.65 -4.25
C GLN A 55 -0.46 -10.65 -3.90
N ALA A 56 -0.65 -9.36 -4.23
CA ALA A 56 0.29 -8.30 -3.91
C ALA A 56 0.42 -8.10 -2.39
N GLU A 57 -0.70 -8.11 -1.66
CA GLU A 57 -0.72 -8.03 -0.20
C GLU A 57 0.04 -9.18 0.45
N LYS A 58 -0.15 -10.40 -0.06
CA LYS A 58 0.59 -11.57 0.40
C LYS A 58 2.09 -11.46 0.09
N LEU A 59 2.44 -11.04 -1.13
CA LEU A 59 3.83 -10.87 -1.55
C LEU A 59 4.56 -9.81 -0.71
N LEU A 60 3.89 -8.71 -0.39
CA LEU A 60 4.44 -7.60 0.39
C LEU A 60 4.28 -7.78 1.91
N GLY A 61 3.67 -8.88 2.35
CA GLY A 61 3.41 -9.14 3.78
C GLY A 61 2.59 -8.03 4.44
N VAL A 62 1.56 -7.53 3.75
CA VAL A 62 0.73 -6.41 4.23
C VAL A 62 -0.01 -6.80 5.50
N ARG A 63 0.01 -5.91 6.50
CA ARG A 63 -0.66 -6.07 7.79
C ARG A 63 -1.55 -4.86 8.05
N GLY A 64 -2.70 -5.05 8.68
CA GLY A 64 -3.63 -3.96 8.94
C GLY A 64 -4.91 -4.42 9.60
N ALA A 65 -5.95 -3.60 9.49
CA ALA A 65 -7.32 -3.95 9.86
C ALA A 65 -8.26 -3.62 8.69
N PRO A 66 -9.42 -4.29 8.58
CA PRO A 66 -10.46 -3.89 7.63
C PRO A 66 -10.88 -2.44 7.87
N ASP A 67 -11.03 -1.66 6.80
CA ASP A 67 -11.58 -0.30 6.88
C ASP A 67 -13.08 -0.38 7.22
N PRO A 68 -13.53 0.18 8.37
CA PRO A 68 -14.93 0.12 8.79
C PRO A 68 -15.90 0.82 7.83
N LEU A 69 -15.40 1.71 6.97
CA LEU A 69 -16.18 2.45 5.97
C LEU A 69 -16.21 1.74 4.61
N ARG A 70 -15.61 0.55 4.50
CA ARG A 70 -15.52 -0.24 3.25
C ARG A 70 -16.04 -1.66 3.45
N PRO A 71 -17.34 -1.84 3.71
CA PRO A 71 -17.93 -3.16 3.96
C PRO A 71 -17.72 -4.13 2.78
N GLU A 72 -17.60 -3.64 1.55
CA GLU A 72 -17.34 -4.46 0.37
C GLU A 72 -15.96 -5.14 0.41
N ALA A 73 -15.00 -4.56 1.13
CA ALA A 73 -13.67 -5.11 1.35
C ALA A 73 -13.53 -5.84 2.69
N ALA A 74 -14.60 -6.01 3.47
CA ALA A 74 -14.55 -6.66 4.78
C ALA A 74 -14.09 -8.13 4.74
N HIS A 75 -14.18 -8.77 3.57
CA HIS A 75 -13.69 -10.14 3.35
C HIS A 75 -12.16 -10.22 3.24
N VAL A 76 -11.46 -9.08 3.10
CA VAL A 76 -9.99 -9.02 3.04
C VAL A 76 -9.43 -9.24 4.44
N ASN A 77 -8.83 -10.41 4.64
CA ASN A 77 -8.31 -10.82 5.95
C ASN A 77 -6.79 -10.64 6.01
N LEU A 78 -6.35 -9.39 6.22
CA LEU A 78 -4.94 -9.09 6.43
C LEU A 78 -4.51 -9.58 7.83
N PRO A 79 -3.26 -10.07 7.99
CA PRO A 79 -2.66 -10.23 9.31
C PRO A 79 -2.74 -8.92 10.10
N ALA A 80 -3.00 -9.02 11.40
CA ALA A 80 -3.09 -7.84 12.25
C ALA A 80 -1.77 -7.07 12.31
N ALA A 81 -1.86 -5.74 12.27
CA ALA A 81 -0.78 -4.87 12.65
C ALA A 81 -0.57 -4.90 14.18
N PRO A 82 0.61 -4.50 14.70
CA PRO A 82 0.79 -4.29 16.13
C PRO A 82 -0.21 -3.25 16.67
N PRO A 83 -0.52 -3.29 17.99
CA PRO A 83 -1.35 -2.27 18.62
C PRO A 83 -0.84 -0.84 18.34
N PHE A 84 -1.73 0.14 18.40
CA PHE A 84 -1.33 1.54 18.35
C PHE A 84 -0.30 1.85 19.43
N SER A 85 0.63 2.78 19.13
CA SER A 85 1.58 3.26 20.12
C SER A 85 0.87 3.94 21.28
N ALA A 86 1.54 4.02 22.44
CA ALA A 86 1.03 4.74 23.60
C ALA A 86 0.66 6.20 23.28
N ASP A 87 1.37 6.83 22.34
CA ASP A 87 1.10 8.21 21.90
C ASP A 87 -0.12 8.31 20.96
N ASN A 88 -0.37 7.28 20.15
CA ASN A 88 -1.50 7.28 19.21
C ASN A 88 -2.80 6.75 19.84
N GLN A 89 -2.73 5.90 20.87
CA GLN A 89 -3.90 5.30 21.50
C GLN A 89 -4.91 6.35 22.05
N PRO A 90 -4.49 7.47 22.68
CA PRO A 90 -5.42 8.52 23.10
C PRO A 90 -6.20 9.15 21.95
N LEU A 91 -5.56 9.34 20.79
CA LEU A 91 -6.22 9.87 19.60
C LEU A 91 -7.26 8.89 19.07
N VAL A 92 -6.91 7.60 19.00
CA VAL A 92 -7.84 6.54 18.58
C VAL A 92 -9.06 6.51 19.50
N ASN A 93 -8.84 6.46 20.82
CA ASN A 93 -9.92 6.44 21.81
C ASN A 93 -10.83 7.68 21.69
N TYR A 94 -10.21 8.86 21.54
CA TYR A 94 -10.95 10.11 21.37
C TYR A 94 -11.83 10.07 20.12
N LEU A 95 -11.26 9.74 18.96
CA LEU A 95 -11.99 9.72 17.69
C LEU A 95 -13.11 8.67 17.71
N THR A 96 -12.85 7.47 18.23
CA THR A 96 -13.89 6.45 18.42
C THR A 96 -15.00 6.94 19.35
N GLY A 97 -14.66 7.60 20.47
CA GLY A 97 -15.63 8.18 21.39
C GLY A 97 -16.48 9.30 20.77
N ARG A 98 -16.03 9.89 19.66
CA ARG A 98 -16.79 10.86 18.85
C ARG A 98 -17.61 10.22 17.72
N GLY A 99 -17.63 8.88 17.64
CA GLY A 99 -18.34 8.13 16.59
C GLY A 99 -17.60 8.10 15.24
N LEU A 100 -16.29 8.37 15.23
CA LEU A 100 -15.45 8.22 14.04
C LEU A 100 -14.84 6.83 13.97
N HIS A 101 -14.20 6.51 12.83
CA HIS A 101 -13.77 5.15 12.48
C HIS A 101 -12.25 5.04 12.29
N PRO A 102 -11.42 5.31 13.31
CA PRO A 102 -9.99 5.07 13.21
C PRO A 102 -9.72 3.56 13.06
N TYR A 103 -8.75 3.19 12.20
CA TYR A 103 -8.33 1.81 11.98
C TYR A 103 -6.84 1.74 11.67
N HIS A 104 -6.27 0.53 11.69
CA HIS A 104 -4.90 0.30 11.25
C HIS A 104 -4.84 0.23 9.73
N LEU A 105 -4.17 1.20 9.11
CA LEU A 105 -3.91 1.19 7.68
C LEU A 105 -3.20 -0.10 7.26
N PRO A 106 -3.51 -0.64 6.05
CA PRO A 106 -2.78 -1.75 5.47
C PRO A 106 -1.35 -1.29 5.15
N MET A 107 -0.36 -1.86 5.84
CA MET A 107 1.04 -1.50 5.69
C MET A 107 1.91 -2.72 5.36
N ALA A 108 2.76 -2.58 4.35
CA ALA A 108 3.81 -3.53 3.98
C ALA A 108 5.03 -3.38 4.92
N CYS A 109 4.86 -3.83 6.17
CA CYS A 109 5.88 -3.74 7.22
C CYS A 109 5.83 -4.97 8.12
N ASP A 110 7.00 -5.54 8.42
CA ASP A 110 7.13 -6.70 9.30
C ASP A 110 7.11 -6.31 10.79
N TYR A 111 7.29 -5.01 11.12
CA TYR A 111 7.32 -4.48 12.48
C TYR A 111 8.29 -5.23 13.42
N THR A 112 9.51 -5.53 12.93
CA THR A 112 10.56 -6.14 13.76
C THR A 112 10.91 -5.25 14.95
N ASP A 113 11.53 -5.83 15.99
CA ASP A 113 11.98 -5.10 17.16
C ASP A 113 12.82 -3.87 16.78
N GLY A 114 12.46 -2.70 17.35
CA GLY A 114 13.09 -1.42 17.04
C GLY A 114 12.67 -0.79 15.71
N CYS A 115 11.62 -1.29 15.04
CA CYS A 115 11.05 -0.66 13.86
C CYS A 115 10.51 0.74 14.19
N ALA A 116 11.06 1.75 13.52
CA ALA A 116 10.63 3.15 13.66
C ALA A 116 9.53 3.55 12.66
N THR A 117 8.93 2.59 11.94
CA THR A 117 7.96 2.84 10.86
C THR A 117 8.47 3.91 9.86
N CYS A 118 9.68 3.69 9.36
CA CYS A 118 10.42 4.65 8.53
C CYS A 118 9.62 5.20 7.32
N GLN A 119 9.54 6.52 7.24
CA GLN A 119 8.92 7.26 6.14
C GLN A 119 9.91 8.33 5.68
N THR A 120 10.11 8.48 4.37
CA THR A 120 11.04 9.44 3.73
C THR A 120 12.54 9.16 3.88
N TYR A 121 12.93 8.07 4.57
CA TYR A 121 14.32 7.58 4.64
C TYR A 121 14.39 6.06 4.49
N LEU A 122 15.59 5.54 4.18
CA LEU A 122 15.81 4.11 3.97
C LEU A 122 15.73 3.33 5.27
N CYS A 123 15.12 2.14 5.22
CA CYS A 123 15.03 1.24 6.36
C CYS A 123 16.40 0.59 6.63
N ASP A 124 16.91 0.73 7.84
CA ASP A 124 18.13 0.08 8.33
C ASP A 124 17.90 -1.32 8.90
N ARG A 125 16.63 -1.68 9.17
CA ARG A 125 16.23 -2.97 9.78
C ARG A 125 15.73 -4.01 8.79
N SER A 126 15.59 -3.65 7.52
CA SER A 126 14.98 -4.50 6.49
C SER A 126 13.59 -5.03 6.87
N CYS A 127 12.82 -4.29 7.67
CA CYS A 127 11.44 -4.62 8.04
C CYS A 127 10.40 -3.92 7.15
N LYS A 128 10.85 -2.94 6.35
CA LYS A 128 10.07 -2.28 5.31
C LYS A 128 9.99 -3.18 4.08
N ASN A 129 8.79 -3.57 3.68
CA ASN A 129 8.60 -4.37 2.48
C ASN A 129 8.51 -3.48 1.25
N ASP A 130 9.65 -3.04 0.71
CA ASP A 130 9.69 -2.32 -0.57
C ASP A 130 9.85 -3.26 -1.77
N ALA A 131 9.77 -2.69 -2.98
CA ALA A 131 9.86 -3.43 -4.23
C ALA A 131 11.26 -3.99 -4.52
N ALA A 132 12.33 -3.40 -3.98
CA ALA A 132 13.67 -3.98 -4.12
C ALA A 132 13.75 -5.29 -3.36
N ARG A 133 13.31 -5.29 -2.09
CA ARG A 133 13.33 -6.48 -1.22
C ARG A 133 12.41 -7.59 -1.73
N ASN A 134 11.18 -7.25 -2.10
CA ASN A 134 10.14 -8.26 -2.34
C ASN A 134 9.95 -8.62 -3.82
N GLY A 135 10.46 -7.81 -4.74
CA GLY A 135 10.37 -8.06 -6.19
C GLY A 135 11.73 -8.28 -6.83
N VAL A 136 12.57 -7.22 -6.82
CA VAL A 136 13.84 -7.22 -7.58
C VAL A 136 14.83 -8.24 -7.04
N LEU A 137 15.02 -8.31 -5.72
CA LEU A 137 16.00 -9.21 -5.11
C LEU A 137 15.67 -10.69 -5.42
N PRO A 138 14.47 -11.22 -5.12
CA PRO A 138 14.11 -12.60 -5.49
C PRO A 138 14.21 -12.85 -7.00
N ALA A 139 13.78 -11.89 -7.83
CA ALA A 139 13.87 -12.02 -9.28
C ALA A 139 15.32 -12.29 -9.74
N VAL A 140 16.29 -11.57 -9.18
CA VAL A 140 17.71 -11.70 -9.52
C VAL A 140 18.35 -12.93 -8.87
N THR A 141 18.08 -13.18 -7.59
CA THR A 141 18.80 -14.22 -6.82
C THR A 141 18.19 -15.61 -6.96
N GLU A 142 16.89 -15.71 -7.23
CA GLU A 142 16.16 -16.99 -7.22
C GLU A 142 15.56 -17.35 -8.59
N HIS A 143 15.27 -16.35 -9.43
CA HIS A 143 14.59 -16.57 -10.72
C HIS A 143 15.43 -16.24 -11.96
N GLY A 144 16.71 -15.90 -11.78
CA GLY A 144 17.67 -15.74 -12.89
C GLY A 144 17.51 -14.44 -13.70
N ALA A 145 16.80 -13.43 -13.18
CA ALA A 145 16.75 -12.12 -13.82
C ALA A 145 18.12 -11.41 -13.76
N HIS A 146 18.41 -10.61 -14.78
CA HIS A 146 19.62 -9.76 -14.81
C HIS A 146 19.23 -8.30 -14.60
N LEU A 147 19.98 -7.60 -13.74
CA LEU A 147 19.74 -6.20 -13.41
C LEU A 147 20.85 -5.31 -13.99
N LEU A 148 20.46 -4.36 -14.85
CA LEU A 148 21.34 -3.30 -15.35
C LEU A 148 21.11 -2.03 -14.54
N THR A 149 21.99 -1.77 -13.57
CA THR A 149 21.93 -0.56 -12.74
C THR A 149 22.52 0.64 -13.45
N GLN A 150 22.12 1.86 -13.03
CA GLN A 150 22.64 3.13 -13.56
C GLN A 150 22.46 3.30 -15.08
N CYS A 151 21.56 2.54 -15.69
CA CYS A 151 21.24 2.64 -17.11
C CYS A 151 19.96 3.45 -17.31
N ARG A 152 20.10 4.71 -17.75
CA ARG A 152 18.94 5.54 -18.10
C ARG A 152 18.40 5.13 -19.47
N VAL A 153 17.16 4.67 -19.53
CA VAL A 153 16.45 4.41 -20.79
C VAL A 153 16.26 5.73 -21.55
N LEU A 154 16.60 5.73 -22.85
CA LEU A 154 16.49 6.91 -23.71
C LEU A 154 15.36 6.79 -24.74
N ARG A 155 15.06 5.56 -25.19
CA ARG A 155 14.01 5.21 -26.15
C ARG A 155 13.81 3.70 -26.16
#